data_AF-A0AAU1F8G7-F1
#
_entry.id   AF-A0AAU1F8G7-F1
#
_cell.length_a   1.000
_cell.length_b   1.000
_cell.length_c   1.000
_cell.angle_alpha   90.00
_cell.angle_beta   90.00
_cell.angle_gamma   90.00
#
_symmetry.space_group_name_H-M   'P 1'
#
loop_
_entity.id
_entity.type
_entity.pdbx_description
1 polymer ?
#
loop_
_entity_poly.entity_id
_entity_poly.type
_entity_poly.pdbx_seq_one_letter_code
_entity_poly.pdbx_strand_id
1 'polypeptide(L)' 'MLPPWLPSPRTVGALQRVLLVALLTPAVLVALAAAVPSLILLPFLPGGTDRATKLLTAHTRYLSTLLTNSRPDP' A
#
# COMPACT_ATOMS: atom_id res chain seq x y z
N MET A 1 6.13 -1.34 42.45
CA MET A 1 7.03 -0.28 41.96
C MET A 1 7.80 -0.85 40.77
N LEU A 2 7.62 -0.31 39.56
CA LEU A 2 8.34 -0.78 38.37
C LEU A 2 9.77 -0.21 38.35
N PRO A 3 10.80 -1.00 37.99
CA PRO A 3 12.18 -0.54 37.93
C PRO A 3 12.36 0.66 36.99
N PRO A 4 13.20 1.66 37.34
CA PRO A 4 13.37 2.90 36.57
C PRO A 4 13.99 2.71 35.18
N TRP A 5 14.50 1.51 34.89
CA TRP A 5 15.14 1.16 33.62
C TRP A 5 14.18 0.55 32.60
N LEU A 6 12.93 0.23 32.98
CA LEU A 6 11.98 -0.37 32.06
C LEU A 6 11.34 0.71 31.16
N PRO A 7 11.43 0.58 29.83
CA PRO A 7 10.75 1.49 28.92
C PRO A 7 9.25 1.40 29.17
N SER A 8 8.59 2.55 29.28
CA SER A 8 7.14 2.59 29.49
C SER A 8 6.41 1.81 28.38
N PRO A 9 5.27 1.17 28.66
CA PRO A 9 4.54 0.38 27.67
C PRO A 9 4.16 1.19 26.42
N ARG A 10 4.00 2.51 26.54
CA ARG A 10 3.77 3.40 25.39
C ARG A 10 5.00 3.54 24.48
N THR A 11 6.20 3.55 25.07
CA THR A 11 7.46 3.68 24.35
C THR A 11 7.82 2.39 23.60
N VAL A 12 7.50 1.22 24.18
CA VAL A 12 7.66 -0.08 23.52
C VAL A 12 6.77 -0.20 22.29
N GLY A 13 5.50 0.22 22.39
CA GLY A 13 4.58 0.24 21.24
C GLY A 13 5.01 1.21 20.13
N ALA A 14 5.55 2.36 20.48
CA ALA A 14 6.10 3.32 19.51
C ALA A 14 7.35 2.75 18.81
N LEU A 15 8.26 2.14 19.57
CA LEU A 15 9.47 1.52 19.04
C LEU A 15 9.14 0.36 18.09
N GLN A 16 8.18 -0.49 18.45
CA GLN A 16 7.72 -1.58 17.59
C GLN A 16 7.15 -1.07 16.27
N ARG A 17 6.33 0.01 16.30
CA ARG A 17 5.80 0.63 15.07
C ARG A 17 6.91 1.22 14.21
N VAL A 18 7.88 1.90 14.80
CA VAL A 18 9.03 2.44 14.07
C VAL A 18 9.84 1.31 13.45
N LEU A 19 10.07 0.22 14.18
CA LEU A 19 10.81 -0.94 13.68
C LEU A 19 10.08 -1.63 12.52
N LEU A 20 8.76 -1.79 12.63
CA LEU A 20 7.92 -2.34 11.57
C LEU A 20 7.95 -1.45 10.33
N VAL A 21 7.82 -0.14 10.49
CA VAL A 21 7.91 0.80 9.38
C VAL A 21 9.32 0.77 8.78
N ALA A 22 10.37 0.81 9.59
CA ALA A 22 11.76 0.76 9.11
C ALA A 22 12.08 -0.53 8.35
N LEU A 23 11.47 -1.65 8.72
CA LEU A 23 11.63 -2.92 8.01
C LEU A 23 10.78 -2.99 6.73
N LEU A 24 9.57 -2.42 6.75
CA LEU A 24 8.65 -2.45 5.62
C LEU A 24 9.04 -1.44 4.53
N THR A 25 9.56 -0.27 4.92
CA THR A 25 9.93 0.83 4.02
C THR A 25 10.90 0.40 2.90
N PRO A 26 12.02 -0.30 3.18
CA PRO A 26 12.93 -0.74 2.12
C PRO A 26 12.28 -1.75 1.18
N ALA A 27 11.48 -2.70 1.70
CA ALA A 27 10.76 -3.65 0.85
C ALA A 27 9.75 -2.94 -0.07
N VAL A 28 9.02 -1.95 0.46
CA VAL A 28 8.09 -1.13 -0.30
C VAL A 28 8.82 -0.29 -1.35
N LEU A 29 9.97 0.32 -1.00
CA LEU A 29 10.78 1.08 -1.96
C LEU A 29 11.27 0.21 -3.12
N VAL A 30 11.75 -1.01 -2.85
CA VAL A 30 12.17 -1.96 -3.89
C VAL A 30 10.98 -2.36 -4.77
N ALA A 31 9.84 -2.66 -4.16
CA ALA A 31 8.62 -2.99 -4.91
C ALA A 31 8.16 -1.81 -5.79
N LEU A 32 8.22 -0.58 -5.27
CA LEU A 32 7.88 0.62 -6.03
C LEU A 32 8.85 0.84 -7.20
N ALA A 33 10.15 0.72 -6.94
CA ALA A 33 11.19 0.89 -7.95
C ALA A 33 11.09 -0.14 -9.08
N ALA A 34 10.59 -1.35 -8.81
CA ALA A 34 10.35 -2.37 -9.82
C ALA A 34 8.99 -2.19 -10.53
N ALA A 35 7.94 -1.85 -9.79
CA ALA A 35 6.58 -1.76 -10.30
C ALA A 35 6.33 -0.50 -11.13
N VAL A 36 6.89 0.65 -10.74
CA VAL A 36 6.67 1.94 -11.43
C VAL A 36 7.19 1.91 -12.88
N PRO A 37 8.45 1.50 -13.16
CA PRO A 37 8.92 1.38 -14.53
C PRO A 37 8.11 0.34 -15.30
N SER A 38 7.71 -0.77 -14.66
CA SER A 38 6.91 -1.82 -15.28
C SER A 38 5.52 -1.32 -15.69
N LEU A 39 4.89 -0.46 -14.90
CA LEU A 39 3.61 0.18 -15.22
C LEU A 39 3.74 1.24 -16.32
N ILE A 40 4.86 1.98 -16.34
CA ILE A 40 5.16 2.95 -17.40
C ILE A 40 5.48 2.24 -18.72
N LEU A 41 6.19 1.12 -18.69
CA LEU A 41 6.58 0.32 -19.85
C LEU A 41 5.46 -0.57 -20.36
N LEU A 42 4.54 -1.01 -19.49
CA LEU A 42 3.39 -1.86 -19.84
C LEU A 42 2.64 -1.42 -21.10
N PRO A 43 2.26 -0.15 -21.31
CA PRO A 43 1.58 0.30 -22.53
C PRO A 43 2.43 0.23 -23.80
N PHE A 44 3.76 0.16 -23.67
CA PHE A 44 4.70 0.06 -24.80
C PHE A 44 5.06 -1.40 -25.16
N LEU A 45 4.62 -2.39 -24.38
CA LEU A 45 4.69 -3.79 -24.77
C LEU A 45 3.56 -4.13 -25.77
N PRO A 46 3.75 -5.13 -26.65
CA PRO A 46 2.71 -5.55 -27.60
C PRO A 46 1.42 -5.95 -26.87
N GLY A 47 0.29 -5.30 -27.18
CA GLY A 47 -0.99 -5.50 -26.47
C GLY A 47 -1.06 -4.86 -25.07
N GLY A 48 -0.09 -4.02 -24.74
CA GLY A 48 0.05 -3.31 -23.47
C GLY A 48 -1.06 -2.30 -23.17
N THR A 49 -1.48 -1.57 -24.21
CA THR A 49 -2.60 -0.62 -24.16
C THR A 49 -3.91 -1.33 -23.77
N ASP A 50 -4.22 -2.46 -24.40
CA ASP A 50 -5.40 -3.28 -24.08
C ASP A 50 -5.37 -3.85 -22.66
N ARG A 51 -4.18 -4.21 -22.15
CA ARG A 51 -4.03 -4.66 -20.77
C ARG A 51 -4.20 -3.51 -19.78
N ALA A 52 -3.59 -2.36 -20.06
CA ALA A 52 -3.69 -1.18 -19.22
C ALA A 52 -5.13 -0.67 -19.12
N THR A 53 -5.87 -0.62 -20.24
CA THR A 53 -7.28 -0.22 -20.26
C THR A 53 -8.17 -1.21 -19.50
N LYS A 54 -7.96 -2.52 -19.65
CA LYS A 54 -8.68 -3.55 -18.86
C LYS A 54 -8.42 -3.41 -17.36
N LEU A 55 -7.17 -3.19 -16.98
CA LEU A 55 -6.76 -3.09 -15.57
C LEU A 55 -7.33 -1.81 -14.93
N LEU A 56 -7.26 -0.68 -15.64
CA LEU A 56 -7.85 0.57 -15.20
C LEU A 56 -9.38 0.46 -15.07
N THR A 57 -10.05 -0.15 -16.05
CA THR A 57 -11.51 -0.36 -16.03
C THR A 57 -11.93 -1.25 -14.86
N ALA A 58 -11.20 -2.34 -14.60
CA ALA A 58 -11.46 -3.22 -13.47
C ALA A 58 -11.28 -2.48 -12.13
N HIS A 59 -10.22 -1.67 -12.01
CA HIS A 59 -9.96 -0.90 -10.80
C HIS A 59 -11.02 0.19 -10.55
N THR A 60 -11.42 0.93 -11.58
CA THR A 60 -12.52 1.91 -11.49
C THR A 60 -13.82 1.25 -11.08
N ARG A 61 -14.13 0.06 -11.61
CA ARG A 61 -15.33 -0.69 -11.22
C ARG A 61 -15.27 -1.11 -9.75
N TYR A 62 -14.13 -1.60 -9.29
CA TYR A 62 -13.91 -1.98 -7.90
C TYR A 62 -14.07 -0.79 -6.94
N LEU A 63 -13.44 0.35 -7.26
CA LEU A 63 -13.57 1.59 -6.48
C LEU A 63 -15.02 2.09 -6.47
N SER A 64 -15.71 2.06 -7.62
CA SER A 64 -17.12 2.44 -7.70
C SER A 64 -17.99 1.54 -6.81
N THR A 65 -17.75 0.23 -6.79
CA THR A 65 -18.50 -0.69 -5.92
C THR A 65 -18.21 -0.45 -4.44
N LEU A 66 -16.96 -0.19 -4.06
CA LEU A 66 -16.63 0.13 -2.68
C LEU A 66 -17.29 1.44 -2.23
N LEU A 67 -17.18 2.49 -3.04
CA LEU A 67 -17.76 3.79 -2.73
C LEU A 67 -19.29 3.73 -2.66
N THR A 68 -19.93 3.00 -3.58
CA THR A 68 -21.39 2.83 -3.59
C THR A 68 -21.88 2.05 -2.37
N ASN A 69 -21.22 0.96 -2.00
CA ASN A 69 -21.57 0.17 -0.81
C ASN A 69 -21.15 0.84 0.50
N SER A 70 -20.25 1.83 0.47
CA SER A 70 -19.84 2.59 1.65
C SER A 70 -20.79 3.74 2.01
N ARG A 71 -21.78 4.03 1.16
CA ARG A 71 -22.76 5.08 1.45
C ARG A 71 -23.67 4.59 2.58
N PRO A 72 -23.82 5.34 3.69
CA PRO A 72 -24.78 4.95 4.73
C PRO A 72 -26.19 5.01 4.13
N ASP A 73 -27.00 3.99 4.43
CA ASP A 73 -28.46 4.01 4.18
C ASP A 73 -29.07 5.30 4.79
N PRO A 74 -30.09 5.90 4.16
CA PRO A 74 -30.63 7.21 4.54
C PRO A 74 -31.27 7.25 5.93
#